data_AF-A0A7C3KZX7-F1
#
_entry.id   AF-A0A7C3KZX7-F1
#
_cell.length_a   1.000
_cell.length_b   1.000
_cell.length_c   1.000
_cell.angle_alpha   90.00
_cell.angle_beta   90.00
_cell.angle_gamma   90.00
#
_symmetry.space_group_name_H-M   'P 1'
#
loop_
_entity.id
_entity.type
_entity.pdbx_description
1 polymer ?
#
loop_
_entity_poly.entity_id
_entity_poly.type
_entity_poly.pdbx_seq_one_letter_code
_entity_poly.pdbx_strand_id
1 'polypeptide(L)'
;MAANDAARTIYFSTGTQLWSVSYDAPRTPTLIASFSGAVTSISGGLAWVPGENLLYATTTSSLYTVDPTTAVTTLVRAFGAGDFGGLDYNADDG
;
A
#
# COMPACT_ATOMS: atom_id res chain seq x y z
N MET A 1 6.01 -2.54 0.78
CA MET A 1 6.36 -1.41 -0.11
C MET A 1 5.82 -1.72 -1.49
N ALA A 2 5.51 -0.71 -2.30
CA ALA A 2 4.94 -0.86 -3.64
C ALA A 2 5.57 0.15 -4.60
N ALA A 3 5.70 -0.24 -5.87
CA ALA A 3 6.26 0.59 -6.93
C ALA A 3 5.17 1.08 -7.88
N ASN A 4 5.12 2.40 -8.13
CA ASN A 4 4.38 2.99 -9.23
C ASN A 4 5.41 3.48 -10.27
N ASP A 5 5.71 2.60 -11.22
CA ASP A 5 6.76 2.87 -12.22
C ASP A 5 6.42 4.02 -13.16
N ALA A 6 5.14 4.17 -13.51
CA ALA A 6 4.66 5.25 -14.37
C ALA A 6 4.88 6.62 -13.73
N ALA A 7 4.61 6.75 -12.43
CA ALA A 7 4.85 7.97 -11.66
C ALA A 7 6.25 8.05 -11.02
N ARG A 8 7.11 7.07 -11.31
CA ARG A 8 8.46 6.96 -10.76
C ARG A 8 8.52 7.04 -9.22
N THR A 9 7.56 6.44 -8.54
CA THR A 9 7.34 6.62 -7.09
C THR A 9 7.29 5.28 -6.37
N ILE A 10 7.97 5.18 -5.22
CA ILE A 10 7.82 4.08 -4.25
C ILE A 10 6.88 4.53 -3.14
N TYR A 11 5.88 3.71 -2.83
CA TYR A 11 5.08 3.82 -1.62
C TYR A 11 5.57 2.83 -0.56
N PHE A 12 5.65 3.26 0.70
CA PHE A 12 6.01 2.37 1.80
C PHE A 12 5.28 2.71 3.09
N SER A 13 5.08 1.68 3.91
CA SER A 13 4.42 1.78 5.22
C SER A 13 5.48 1.76 6.32
N THR A 14 5.26 2.55 7.38
CA THR A 14 6.01 2.44 8.65
C THR A 14 5.21 1.70 9.74
N GLY A 15 4.13 1.00 9.34
CA GLY A 15 3.11 0.48 10.24
C GLY A 15 1.91 1.42 10.26
N THR A 16 2.05 2.60 10.85
CA THR A 16 0.93 3.53 11.07
C THR A 16 0.82 4.66 10.04
N GLN A 17 1.78 4.79 9.14
CA GLN A 17 1.82 5.88 8.15
C GLN A 17 2.17 5.36 6.76
N LEU A 18 1.60 6.03 5.75
CA LEU A 18 1.98 5.88 4.36
C LEU A 18 2.96 6.99 3.97
N TRP A 19 4.04 6.59 3.30
CA TRP A 19 5.09 7.47 2.80
C TRP A 19 5.31 7.21 1.31
N SER A 20 5.87 8.20 0.63
CA SER A 20 6.33 8.09 -0.75
C SER A 20 7.77 8.57 -0.91
N VAL A 21 8.45 8.08 -1.94
CA VAL A 21 9.75 8.60 -2.38
C VAL A 21 9.90 8.43 -3.90
N SER A 22 10.47 9.44 -4.56
CA SER A 22 10.78 9.36 -5.99
C SER A 22 11.96 8.41 -6.25
N TYR A 23 12.00 7.76 -7.41
CA TYR A 23 13.19 7.06 -7.91
C TYR A 23 14.34 8.04 -8.21
N ASP A 24 14.00 9.27 -8.54
CA ASP A 24 14.94 10.30 -8.98
C ASP A 24 15.59 11.02 -7.80
N ALA A 25 16.80 11.53 -8.04
CA ALA A 25 17.49 12.36 -7.06
C ALA A 25 16.87 13.77 -7.02
N PRO A 26 16.71 14.37 -5.82
CA PRO A 26 16.98 13.79 -4.50
C PRO A 26 15.87 12.84 -4.04
N ARG A 27 16.25 11.66 -3.51
CA ARG A 27 15.33 10.63 -3.00
C ARG A 27 14.90 10.94 -1.57
N THR A 28 14.18 12.04 -1.39
CA THR A 28 13.70 12.47 -0.07
C THR A 28 12.31 11.88 0.20
N PRO A 29 12.14 11.05 1.24
CA PRO A 29 10.83 10.54 1.60
C PRO A 29 9.89 11.66 2.04
N THR A 30 8.64 11.57 1.60
CA THR A 30 7.56 12.49 1.94
C THR A 30 6.44 11.71 2.61
N LEU A 31 6.00 12.17 3.78
CA LEU A 31 4.83 11.63 4.46
C LEU A 31 3.60 11.96 3.62
N ILE A 32 2.76 10.96 3.35
CA ILE A 32 1.45 11.18 2.75
C ILE A 32 0.45 11.47 3.88
N ALA A 33 0.23 10.48 4.75
CA ALA A 33 -0.65 10.61 5.92
C ALA A 33 -0.48 9.42 6.87
N SER A 34 -1.02 9.54 8.07
CA SER A 34 -1.29 8.39 8.94
C SER A 34 -2.46 7.57 8.37
N PHE A 35 -2.38 6.24 8.44
CA PHE A 35 -3.49 5.38 8.01
C PHE A 35 -4.75 5.66 8.83
N SER A 36 -5.89 5.66 8.15
CA SER A 36 -7.21 5.85 8.76
C SER A 36 -8.25 4.95 8.07
N GLY A 37 -9.51 4.98 8.54
CA GLY A 37 -10.59 4.17 7.95
C GLY A 37 -10.70 2.78 8.59
N ALA A 38 -10.78 1.74 7.77
CA ALA A 38 -11.04 0.37 8.22
C ALA A 38 -9.94 -0.21 9.14
N VAL A 39 -8.70 0.24 8.97
CA VAL A 39 -7.57 -0.07 9.85
C VAL A 39 -6.60 1.11 9.92
N THR A 40 -5.92 1.27 11.06
CA THR A 40 -4.97 2.37 11.30
C THR A 40 -3.51 1.92 11.31
N SER A 41 -3.26 0.64 11.03
CA SER A 41 -1.93 0.06 10.95
C SER A 41 -1.88 -1.04 9.89
N ILE A 42 -0.88 -0.98 9.02
CA ILE A 42 -0.58 -1.97 7.98
C ILE A 42 0.71 -2.68 8.37
N SER A 43 0.59 -3.97 8.70
CA SER A 43 1.71 -4.81 9.14
C SER A 43 2.29 -5.71 8.04
N GLY A 44 1.66 -5.77 6.87
CA GLY A 44 2.02 -6.66 5.78
C GLY A 44 2.56 -5.94 4.53
N GLY A 45 2.29 -6.56 3.38
CA GLY A 45 2.71 -6.08 2.07
C GLY A 45 1.90 -4.89 1.56
N LEU A 46 2.43 -4.23 0.54
CA LEU A 46 1.72 -3.24 -0.29
C LEU A 46 1.93 -3.63 -1.75
N ALA A 47 0.94 -3.44 -2.61
CA ALA A 47 1.15 -3.44 -4.07
C ALA A 47 0.35 -2.34 -4.74
N TRP A 48 0.91 -1.81 -5.82
CA TRP A 48 0.30 -0.77 -6.64
C TRP A 48 -0.55 -1.40 -7.74
N VAL A 49 -1.75 -0.87 -7.95
CA VAL A 49 -2.64 -1.30 -9.05
C VAL A 49 -2.85 -0.11 -9.99
N PRO A 50 -2.13 -0.04 -11.12
CA PRO A 50 -2.15 1.12 -12.02
C PRO A 50 -3.55 1.44 -12.56
N GLY A 51 -4.35 0.43 -12.90
CA GLY A 51 -5.68 0.62 -13.48
C GLY A 51 -6.72 1.21 -12.53
N GLU A 52 -6.50 1.07 -11.22
CA GLU A 52 -7.42 1.55 -10.18
C GLU A 52 -6.86 2.75 -9.41
N ASN A 53 -5.60 3.12 -9.67
CA ASN A 53 -4.89 4.22 -9.02
C ASN A 53 -4.92 4.11 -7.48
N LEU A 54 -4.77 2.88 -6.96
CA LEU A 54 -4.78 2.58 -5.53
C LEU A 54 -3.70 1.59 -5.14
N LEU A 55 -3.48 1.46 -3.83
CA LEU A 55 -2.66 0.43 -3.24
C LEU A 55 -3.55 -0.68 -2.67
N TYR A 56 -3.17 -1.93 -2.87
CA TYR A 56 -3.59 -3.01 -1.98
C TYR A 56 -2.61 -3.14 -0.82
N ALA A 57 -3.13 -3.48 0.36
CA ALA A 57 -2.36 -3.65 1.58
C ALA A 57 -2.84 -4.85 2.36
N THR A 58 -1.93 -5.55 3.04
CA THR A 58 -2.29 -6.61 3.98
C THR A 58 -1.97 -6.25 5.41
N THR A 59 -2.79 -6.76 6.31
CA THR A 59 -2.38 -7.05 7.69
C THR A 59 -2.20 -8.56 7.83
N THR A 60 -1.95 -9.05 9.04
CA THR A 60 -1.81 -10.48 9.32
C THR A 60 -2.96 -11.33 8.77
N SER A 61 -4.20 -10.83 8.74
CA SER A 61 -5.38 -11.64 8.43
C SER A 61 -6.39 -10.98 7.49
N SER A 62 -6.07 -9.83 6.89
CA SER A 62 -7.01 -9.07 6.07
C SER A 62 -6.32 -8.36 4.91
N LEU A 63 -7.07 -8.19 3.83
CA LEU A 63 -6.71 -7.40 2.64
C LEU A 63 -7.54 -6.12 2.62
N TYR A 64 -6.86 -5.01 2.31
CA TYR A 64 -7.43 -3.67 2.23
C TYR A 64 -7.03 -3.03 0.91
N THR A 65 -7.84 -2.09 0.44
CA THR A 65 -7.35 -1.02 -0.42
C THR A 65 -6.91 0.18 0.41
N VAL A 66 -6.01 0.97 -0.13
CA VAL A 66 -5.50 2.20 0.46
C VAL A 66 -5.46 3.28 -0.61
N ASP A 67 -6.07 4.41 -0.32
CA ASP A 67 -5.94 5.61 -1.14
C ASP A 67 -4.50 6.17 -1.00
N PRO A 68 -3.72 6.24 -2.10
CA PRO A 68 -2.32 6.65 -2.07
C PRO A 68 -2.13 8.16 -1.80
N THR A 69 -3.21 8.94 -1.77
CA THR A 69 -3.19 10.39 -1.52
C THR A 69 -3.60 10.74 -0.10
N THR A 70 -4.48 9.95 0.52
CA THR A 70 -5.05 10.24 1.86
C THR A 70 -4.71 9.19 2.91
N ALA A 71 -4.13 8.06 2.52
CA ALA A 71 -3.91 6.87 3.36
C ALA A 71 -5.19 6.31 4.01
N VAL A 72 -6.37 6.60 3.45
CA VAL A 72 -7.63 5.99 3.89
C VAL A 72 -7.67 4.54 3.45
N THR A 73 -7.91 3.64 4.41
CA THR A 73 -7.99 2.19 4.19
C THR A 73 -9.45 1.75 4.09
N THR A 74 -9.73 0.82 3.17
CA THR A 74 -11.04 0.17 3.02
C THR A 74 -10.86 -1.34 3.07
N LEU A 75 -11.65 -2.05 3.87
CA LEU A 75 -11.59 -3.51 3.94
C LEU A 75 -12.10 -4.13 2.63
N VAL A 76 -11.29 -5.00 2.04
CA VAL A 76 -11.67 -5.81 0.88
C VAL A 76 -12.12 -7.19 1.34
N ARG A 77 -11.31 -7.83 2.20
CA ARG A 77 -11.57 -9.18 2.66
C ARG A 77 -10.87 -9.47 3.99
N ALA A 78 -11.58 -10.15 4.89
CA ALA A 78 -10.99 -10.80 6.05
C ALA A 78 -10.82 -12.30 5.78
N PHE A 79 -9.69 -12.86 6.18
CA PHE A 79 -9.35 -14.29 6.01
C PHE A 79 -9.38 -15.06 7.35
N GLY A 80 -9.56 -14.36 8.47
CA GLY A 80 -9.67 -14.94 9.81
C GLY A 80 -8.32 -15.30 10.45
N ALA A 81 -7.39 -15.89 9.68
CA ALA A 81 -6.01 -16.17 10.09
C ALA A 81 -5.07 -16.18 8.87
N GLY A 82 -3.80 -15.84 9.09
CA GLY A 82 -2.77 -15.80 8.03
C GLY A 82 -1.47 -15.18 8.52
N ASP A 83 -0.48 -15.15 7.63
CA ASP A 83 0.76 -14.36 7.78
C ASP A 83 1.11 -13.77 6.41
N PHE A 84 0.54 -12.59 6.13
CA PHE A 84 0.68 -11.91 4.83
C PHE A 84 1.78 -10.86 4.86
N GLY A 85 3.04 -11.30 5.00
CA GLY A 85 4.21 -10.42 5.03
C GLY A 85 4.59 -9.78 3.68
N GLY A 86 4.05 -10.28 2.56
CA GLY A 86 4.34 -9.79 1.21
C GLY A 86 3.09 -9.74 0.33
N LEU A 87 3.11 -8.84 -0.65
CA LEU A 87 2.06 -8.69 -1.64
C LEU A 87 2.68 -8.12 -2.92
N ASP A 88 2.26 -8.65 -4.07
CA ASP A 88 2.67 -8.17 -5.38
C ASP A 88 1.46 -8.15 -6.32
N TYR A 89 1.51 -7.28 -7.32
CA TYR A 89 0.45 -7.15 -8.33
C TYR A 89 0.92 -7.77 -9.65
N ASN A 90 0.15 -8.71 -10.18
CA ASN A 90 0.33 -9.25 -11.53
C ASN A 90 -0.80 -8.77 -12.44
N ALA A 91 -0.44 -8.11 -13.54
CA ALA A 91 -1.38 -7.63 -14.55
C ALA A 91 -1.74 -8.71 -15.60
N ASP A 92 -0.94 -9.78 -15.69
CA ASP A 92 -0.99 -10.73 -16.82
C ASP A 92 -1.97 -11.91 -16.59
N ASP A 93 -2.57 -12.04 -15.41
CA ASP A 93 -3.47 -13.14 -15.04
C ASP A 93 -4.97 -12.81 -15.25
N GLY A 94 -5.31 -11.96 -16.22
CA GLY A 94 -6.68 -11.49 -16.53
C GLY A 94 -7.49 -12.42 -17.43
#